data_AF-A0A9D9BJM5-F1
#
_entry.id   AF-A0A9D9BJM5-F1
#
_cell.length_a   1.000
_cell.length_b   1.000
_cell.length_c   1.000
_cell.angle_alpha   90.00
_cell.angle_beta   90.00
_cell.angle_gamma   90.00
#
_symmetry.space_group_name_H-M   'P 1'
#
loop_
_entity.id
_entity.type
_entity.pdbx_description
1 polymer ?
#
loop_
_entity_poly.entity_id
_entity_poly.type
_entity_poly.pdbx_seq_one_letter_code
_entity_poly.pdbx_strand_id
1 'polypeptide(L)'
;MHFVKAALVGLCISLSPIPLTTGANAQGMPPEQIKQILDLTKTSWVSFRDWQGQQLIYFTHLESWKCGIDYVFYGLNGGPLDQMWELDECDPSNPNAVLKDKPYIELPAGSTQSISVQLIFPDGTKSAVETFNYQP
;
A
#
# COMPACT_ATOMS: atom_id res chain seq x y z
N MET A 1 54.49 44.15 -35.25
CA MET A 1 54.49 42.85 -35.95
C MET A 1 54.17 41.78 -34.94
N HIS A 2 53.12 41.01 -35.24
CA HIS A 2 52.55 39.91 -34.47
C HIS A 2 53.60 38.88 -34.06
N PHE A 3 53.39 38.17 -32.94
CA PHE A 3 53.20 36.71 -32.92
C PHE A 3 52.87 36.25 -31.50
N VAL A 4 51.59 35.91 -31.31
CA VAL A 4 51.04 35.24 -30.12
C VAL A 4 51.50 33.77 -30.16
N LYS A 5 52.19 33.29 -29.12
CA LYS A 5 52.43 31.86 -28.91
C LYS A 5 51.24 31.27 -28.16
N ALA A 6 50.43 30.48 -28.86
CA ALA A 6 49.34 29.73 -28.27
C ALA A 6 49.90 28.60 -27.37
N ALA A 7 49.47 28.59 -26.10
CA ALA A 7 49.73 27.51 -25.17
C ALA A 7 48.78 26.35 -25.45
N LEU A 8 49.34 25.19 -25.80
CA LEU A 8 48.61 23.92 -25.84
C LEU A 8 48.52 23.35 -24.42
N VAL A 9 47.41 23.65 -23.74
CA VAL A 9 46.99 22.91 -22.54
C VAL A 9 46.23 21.68 -23.03
N GLY A 10 46.94 20.55 -23.14
CA GLY A 10 46.33 19.26 -23.40
C GLY A 10 45.60 18.77 -22.15
N LEU A 11 44.27 18.93 -22.15
CA LEU A 11 43.39 18.41 -21.10
C LEU A 11 43.33 16.87 -21.22
N CYS A 12 44.10 16.15 -20.41
CA CYS A 12 43.96 14.70 -20.27
C CYS A 12 42.60 14.39 -19.63
N ILE A 13 41.62 13.99 -20.43
CA ILE A 13 40.36 13.41 -19.94
C ILE A 13 40.69 11.99 -19.45
N SER A 14 40.89 11.84 -18.14
CA SER A 14 40.97 10.52 -17.50
C SER A 14 39.57 9.89 -17.53
N LEU A 15 39.32 8.98 -18.48
CA LEU A 15 38.18 8.06 -18.42
C LEU A 15 38.38 7.14 -17.20
N SER A 16 37.74 7.50 -16.09
CA SER A 16 37.58 6.58 -14.97
C SER A 16 36.38 5.68 -15.28
N PRO A 17 36.50 4.34 -15.25
CA PRO A 17 35.37 3.46 -15.44
C PRO A 17 34.38 3.68 -14.29
N ILE A 18 33.15 4.06 -14.63
CA ILE A 18 32.04 4.08 -13.68
C ILE A 18 31.79 2.63 -13.27
N PRO A 19 31.88 2.27 -11.98
CA PRO A 19 31.47 0.95 -11.54
C PRO A 19 29.96 0.83 -11.81
N LEU A 20 29.59 -0.02 -12.77
CA LEU A 20 28.23 -0.50 -12.94
C LEU A 20 27.92 -1.37 -11.72
N THR A 21 27.39 -0.78 -10.66
CA THR A 21 26.78 -1.56 -9.57
C THR A 21 25.48 -2.14 -10.12
N THR A 22 25.56 -3.33 -10.73
CA THR A 22 24.41 -4.16 -11.05
C THR A 22 23.87 -4.75 -9.76
N GLY A 23 22.89 -4.06 -9.18
CA GLY A 23 22.21 -4.48 -7.98
C GLY A 23 20.91 -3.70 -7.84
N ALA A 24 20.00 -3.86 -8.80
CA ALA A 24 18.60 -3.56 -8.54
C ALA A 24 18.12 -4.60 -7.52
N ASN A 25 18.35 -4.33 -6.24
CA ASN A 25 17.56 -4.98 -5.20
C ASN A 25 16.12 -4.62 -5.52
N ALA A 26 15.23 -5.60 -5.57
CA ALA A 26 13.80 -5.36 -5.56
C ALA A 26 13.46 -4.72 -4.21
N GLN A 27 13.74 -3.43 -4.08
CA GLN A 27 13.27 -2.61 -2.99
C GLN A 27 11.79 -2.46 -3.27
N GLY A 28 10.96 -3.14 -2.47
CA GLY A 28 9.51 -2.98 -2.52
C GLY A 28 9.12 -1.51 -2.53
N MET A 29 7.93 -1.21 -3.04
CA MET A 29 7.43 0.16 -3.14
C MET A 29 7.54 0.88 -1.78
N PRO A 30 8.08 2.11 -1.72
CA PRO A 30 8.20 2.84 -0.46
C PRO A 30 6.84 3.04 0.23
N PRO A 31 6.76 2.99 1.57
CA PRO A 31 5.49 3.11 2.30
C PRO A 31 4.71 4.39 1.98
N GLU A 32 5.39 5.51 1.73
CA GLU A 32 4.74 6.78 1.35
C GLU A 32 4.04 6.70 -0.01
N GLN A 33 4.58 5.92 -0.94
CA GLN A 33 3.96 5.71 -2.24
C GLN A 33 2.76 4.76 -2.11
N ILE A 34 2.85 3.74 -1.26
CA ILE A 34 1.71 2.86 -0.96
C ILE A 34 0.58 3.65 -0.30
N LYS A 35 0.90 4.54 0.65
CA LYS A 35 -0.08 5.44 1.27
C LYS A 35 -0.83 6.30 0.25
N GLN A 36 -0.13 6.85 -0.75
CA GLN A 36 -0.77 7.61 -1.84
C GLN A 36 -1.70 6.74 -2.68
N ILE A 37 -1.29 5.51 -2.99
CA ILE A 37 -2.15 4.55 -3.71
C ILE A 37 -3.40 4.22 -2.88
N LEU A 38 -3.24 4.00 -1.58
CA LEU A 38 -4.36 3.74 -0.67
C LEU A 38 -5.33 4.91 -0.61
N ASP A 39 -4.86 6.15 -0.60
CA ASP A 39 -5.72 7.33 -0.70
C ASP A 39 -6.48 7.40 -2.03
N LEU A 40 -5.80 7.13 -3.16
CA LEU A 40 -6.45 7.14 -4.48
C LEU A 40 -7.43 5.97 -4.68
N THR A 41 -7.22 4.86 -3.99
CA THR A 41 -8.03 3.64 -4.10
C THR A 41 -8.98 3.44 -2.91
N LYS A 42 -9.18 4.48 -2.11
CA LYS A 42 -9.93 4.41 -0.85
C LYS A 42 -11.36 3.93 -0.98
N THR A 43 -11.98 4.09 -2.14
CA THR A 43 -13.33 3.56 -2.42
C THR A 43 -13.36 2.05 -2.67
N SER A 44 -12.22 1.35 -2.59
CA SER A 44 -12.07 -0.08 -2.90
C SER A 44 -11.39 -0.88 -1.79
N TRP A 45 -11.13 -0.29 -0.62
CA TRP A 45 -10.44 -0.97 0.48
C TRP A 45 -11.15 -2.23 0.95
N VAL A 46 -12.49 -2.19 1.01
CA VAL A 46 -13.31 -3.36 1.36
C VAL A 46 -14.46 -3.54 0.39
N SER A 47 -14.96 -4.78 0.31
CA SER A 47 -16.10 -5.12 -0.54
C SER A 47 -17.01 -6.14 0.12
N PHE A 48 -18.32 -5.97 -0.08
CA PHE A 48 -19.33 -6.92 0.38
C PHE A 48 -19.53 -8.03 -0.66
N ARG A 49 -19.87 -9.22 -0.20
CA ARG A 49 -20.30 -10.34 -1.04
C ARG A 49 -21.24 -11.25 -0.28
N ASP A 50 -22.39 -11.56 -0.87
CA ASP A 50 -23.25 -12.64 -0.39
C ASP A 50 -22.75 -13.99 -0.89
N TRP A 51 -22.64 -14.96 0.01
CA TRP A 51 -22.15 -16.30 -0.30
C TRP A 51 -22.71 -17.34 0.66
N GLN A 52 -23.38 -18.37 0.12
CA GLN A 52 -23.90 -19.51 0.91
C GLN A 52 -24.70 -19.12 2.17
N GLY A 53 -25.51 -18.06 2.09
CA GLY A 53 -26.32 -17.59 3.23
C GLY A 53 -25.53 -16.78 4.27
N GLN A 54 -24.28 -16.44 3.98
CA GLN A 54 -23.45 -15.50 4.74
C GLN A 54 -23.25 -14.21 3.95
N GLN A 55 -23.01 -13.14 4.70
CA GLN A 55 -22.51 -11.88 4.17
C GLN A 55 -21.01 -11.80 4.49
N LEU A 56 -20.19 -11.72 3.47
CA LEU A 56 -18.74 -11.59 3.59
C LEU A 56 -18.34 -10.13 3.37
N ILE A 57 -17.37 -9.64 4.15
CA ILE A 57 -16.72 -8.36 3.90
C ILE A 57 -15.22 -8.60 3.69
N TYR A 58 -14.77 -8.43 2.46
CA TYR A 58 -13.39 -8.68 2.04
C TYR A 58 -12.48 -7.50 2.35
N PHE A 59 -11.28 -7.79 2.82
CA PHE A 59 -10.15 -6.88 3.04
C PHE A 59 -9.01 -7.15 2.04
N THR A 60 -9.26 -7.94 0.99
CA THR A 60 -8.27 -8.36 -0.01
C THR A 60 -7.46 -7.20 -0.58
N HIS A 61 -8.10 -6.06 -0.84
CA HIS A 61 -7.39 -4.88 -1.36
C HIS A 61 -6.36 -4.37 -0.36
N LEU A 62 -6.74 -4.22 0.91
CA LEU A 62 -5.81 -3.80 1.96
C LEU A 62 -4.70 -4.84 2.20
N GLU A 63 -5.03 -6.13 2.12
CA GLU A 63 -4.03 -7.21 2.16
C GLU A 63 -3.01 -7.08 1.02
N SER A 64 -3.44 -6.71 -0.19
CA SER A 64 -2.53 -6.45 -1.30
C SER A 64 -1.64 -5.22 -1.08
N TRP A 65 -1.88 -4.37 -0.08
CA TRP A 65 -1.06 -3.18 0.20
C TRP A 65 -0.50 -3.17 1.64
N LYS A 66 -0.48 -4.34 2.30
CA LYS A 66 -0.12 -4.50 3.72
C LYS A 66 1.24 -3.91 4.09
N CYS A 67 2.20 -3.92 3.17
CA CYS A 67 3.54 -3.36 3.39
C CYS A 67 3.57 -1.84 3.68
N GLY A 68 2.48 -1.12 3.40
CA GLY A 68 2.37 0.30 3.72
C GLY A 68 1.39 0.62 4.85
N ILE A 69 0.90 -0.36 5.61
CA ILE A 69 -0.14 -0.20 6.63
C ILE A 69 0.33 -0.84 7.93
N ASP A 70 0.30 -0.10 9.04
CA ASP A 70 0.58 -0.65 10.36
C ASP A 70 -0.69 -1.27 10.98
N TYR A 71 -1.81 -0.56 10.89
CA TYR A 71 -3.07 -1.00 11.49
C TYR A 71 -4.29 -0.69 10.63
N VAL A 72 -5.26 -1.58 10.67
CA VAL A 72 -6.59 -1.42 10.06
C VAL A 72 -7.63 -1.52 11.16
N PHE A 73 -8.32 -0.42 11.45
CA PHE A 73 -9.45 -0.41 12.38
C PHE A 73 -10.76 -0.29 11.63
N TYR A 74 -11.79 -0.98 12.10
CA TYR A 74 -13.12 -0.94 11.51
C TYR A 74 -14.24 -0.97 12.55
N GLY A 75 -15.42 -0.55 12.12
CA GLY A 75 -16.66 -0.56 12.88
C GLY A 75 -17.84 -0.87 11.95
N LEU A 76 -18.86 -1.56 12.47
CA LEU A 76 -20.02 -1.99 11.69
C LEU A 76 -21.26 -1.16 12.03
N ASN A 77 -22.11 -0.90 11.05
CA ASN A 77 -23.43 -0.25 11.22
C ASN A 77 -23.38 1.09 11.98
N GLY A 78 -22.34 1.90 11.75
CA GLY A 78 -22.14 3.18 12.45
C GLY A 78 -21.63 3.07 13.89
N GLY A 79 -21.22 1.86 14.32
CA GLY A 79 -20.54 1.63 15.58
C GLY A 79 -19.12 2.23 15.63
N PRO A 80 -18.48 2.17 16.81
CA PRO A 80 -17.11 2.65 16.99
C PRO A 80 -16.09 1.87 16.15
N LEU A 81 -14.96 2.51 15.82
CA LEU A 81 -13.79 1.88 15.19
C LEU A 81 -12.94 1.13 16.21
N ASP A 82 -13.49 0.09 16.81
CA ASP A 82 -12.86 -0.67 17.91
C ASP A 82 -12.45 -2.10 17.52
N GLN A 83 -12.80 -2.55 16.31
CA GLN A 83 -12.34 -3.82 15.78
C GLN A 83 -11.06 -3.61 14.98
N MET A 84 -10.07 -4.49 15.17
CA MET A 84 -8.83 -4.47 14.40
C MET A 84 -8.83 -5.62 13.40
N TRP A 85 -8.60 -5.31 12.14
CA TRP A 85 -8.23 -6.31 11.15
C TRP A 85 -6.72 -6.53 11.23
N GLU A 86 -6.33 -7.76 11.56
CA GLU A 86 -4.93 -8.18 11.57
C GLU A 86 -4.46 -8.42 10.14
N LEU A 87 -3.55 -7.60 9.62
CA LEU A 87 -2.93 -7.84 8.31
C LEU A 87 -1.92 -8.98 8.40
N ASP A 88 -1.74 -9.74 7.33
CA ASP A 88 -0.57 -10.63 7.25
C ASP A 88 0.74 -9.82 7.29
N GLU A 89 1.83 -10.48 7.69
CA GLU A 89 3.17 -9.88 7.60
C GLU A 89 3.52 -9.50 6.15
N CYS A 90 4.16 -8.34 5.99
CA CYS A 90 4.68 -7.90 4.71
C CYS A 90 5.89 -8.74 4.29
N ASP A 91 5.84 -9.33 3.08
CA ASP A 91 7.01 -9.80 2.35
C ASP A 91 7.42 -8.77 1.29
N PRO A 92 8.52 -8.02 1.46
CA PRO A 92 8.98 -7.04 0.49
C PRO A 92 9.33 -7.63 -0.90
N SER A 93 9.57 -8.94 -0.98
CA SER A 93 9.85 -9.66 -2.23
C SER A 93 8.57 -9.93 -3.02
N ASN A 94 7.42 -9.96 -2.35
CA ASN A 94 6.10 -10.17 -2.95
C ASN A 94 5.03 -9.30 -2.26
N PRO A 95 5.18 -7.96 -2.32
CA PRO A 95 4.50 -7.04 -1.40
C PRO A 95 2.99 -6.98 -1.60
N ASN A 96 2.49 -7.44 -2.74
CA ASN A 96 1.06 -7.44 -3.08
C ASN A 96 0.39 -8.82 -3.00
N ALA A 97 1.12 -9.87 -2.62
CA ALA A 97 0.54 -11.20 -2.47
C ALA A 97 -0.45 -11.25 -1.30
N VAL A 98 -1.62 -11.83 -1.55
CA VAL A 98 -2.63 -12.13 -0.54
C VAL A 98 -2.59 -13.63 -0.28
N LEU A 99 -1.97 -14.03 0.82
CA LEU A 99 -1.80 -15.43 1.21
C LEU A 99 -2.75 -15.85 2.34
N LYS A 100 -3.34 -14.89 3.05
CA LYS A 100 -4.38 -15.11 4.04
C LYS A 100 -5.50 -16.01 3.50
N ASP A 101 -5.77 -17.10 4.19
CA ASP A 101 -6.81 -18.07 3.82
C ASP A 101 -8.21 -17.43 3.80
N LYS A 102 -8.48 -16.58 4.80
CA LYS A 102 -9.72 -15.81 4.92
C LYS A 102 -9.42 -14.32 4.89
N PRO A 103 -9.30 -13.69 3.72
CA PRO A 103 -9.12 -12.24 3.60
C PRO A 103 -10.47 -11.50 3.74
N TYR A 104 -11.35 -12.00 4.61
CA TYR A 104 -12.69 -11.48 4.84
C TYR A 104 -13.17 -11.84 6.25
N ILE A 105 -14.15 -11.09 6.74
CA ILE A 105 -14.97 -11.50 7.89
C ILE A 105 -16.27 -12.14 7.39
N GLU A 106 -16.77 -13.13 8.14
CA GLU A 106 -18.04 -13.80 7.89
C GLU A 106 -19.10 -13.28 8.86
N LEU A 107 -20.24 -12.85 8.33
CA LEU A 107 -21.36 -12.31 9.10
C LEU A 107 -22.67 -13.00 8.68
N PRO A 108 -23.69 -13.04 9.56
CA PRO A 108 -25.02 -13.48 9.16
C PRO A 108 -25.55 -12.64 7.99
N ALA A 109 -26.23 -13.28 7.02
CA ALA A 109 -26.81 -12.57 5.88
C ALA A 109 -27.67 -11.37 6.33
N GLY A 110 -27.45 -10.22 5.69
CA GLY A 110 -28.20 -8.99 5.96
C GLY A 110 -27.96 -8.33 7.32
N SER A 111 -27.05 -8.85 8.15
CA SER A 111 -26.76 -8.29 9.48
C SER A 111 -25.99 -6.97 9.45
N THR A 112 -25.26 -6.70 8.36
CA THR A 112 -24.45 -5.49 8.23
C THR A 112 -24.84 -4.70 6.99
N GLN A 113 -25.10 -3.42 7.20
CA GLN A 113 -25.52 -2.45 6.20
C GLN A 113 -24.39 -1.47 5.86
N SER A 114 -23.43 -1.29 6.76
CA SER A 114 -22.22 -0.50 6.49
C SER A 114 -21.03 -0.97 7.31
N ILE A 115 -19.84 -0.70 6.77
CA ILE A 115 -18.57 -0.81 7.47
C ILE A 115 -17.81 0.50 7.31
N SER A 116 -17.27 1.03 8.40
CA SER A 116 -16.35 2.16 8.41
C SER A 116 -14.94 1.65 8.68
N VAL A 117 -13.94 2.15 7.96
CA VAL A 117 -12.54 1.71 8.03
C VAL A 117 -11.61 2.92 8.19
N GLN A 118 -10.59 2.79 9.04
CA GLN A 118 -9.48 3.74 9.17
C GLN A 118 -8.15 3.00 9.18
N LEU A 119 -7.18 3.53 8.44
CA LEU A 119 -5.82 3.03 8.39
C LEU A 119 -4.90 3.87 9.29
N ILE A 120 -3.90 3.22 9.88
CA ILE A 120 -2.73 3.86 10.49
C ILE A 120 -1.51 3.45 9.69
N PHE A 121 -0.68 4.42 9.31
CA PHE A 121 0.49 4.22 8.46
C PHE A 121 1.79 4.20 9.28
N PRO A 122 2.90 3.67 8.73
CA PRO A 122 4.21 3.63 9.40
C PRO A 122 4.76 4.97 9.88
N ASP A 123 4.31 6.08 9.29
CA ASP A 123 4.67 7.44 9.72
C ASP A 123 3.84 7.93 10.93
N GLY A 124 2.97 7.08 11.49
CA GLY A 124 2.07 7.37 12.60
C GLY A 124 0.82 8.16 12.22
N THR A 125 0.66 8.56 10.96
CA THR A 125 -0.53 9.29 10.51
C THR A 125 -1.72 8.35 10.29
N LYS A 126 -2.92 8.93 10.29
CA LYS A 126 -4.17 8.19 10.07
C LYS A 126 -4.83 8.62 8.77
N SER A 127 -5.50 7.69 8.10
CA SER A 127 -6.38 8.04 6.99
C SER A 127 -7.65 8.76 7.49
N ALA A 128 -8.37 9.37 6.55
CA ALA A 128 -9.79 9.63 6.76
C ALA A 128 -10.54 8.31 7.04
N VAL A 129 -11.68 8.42 7.71
CA VAL A 129 -12.59 7.28 7.87
C VAL A 129 -13.40 7.12 6.60
N GLU A 130 -13.33 5.95 5.99
CA GLU A 130 -14.07 5.62 4.77
C GLU A 130 -15.19 4.64 5.11
N THR A 131 -16.41 4.94 4.64
CA THR A 131 -17.60 4.13 4.92
C THR A 131 -18.10 3.49 3.64
N PHE A 132 -18.27 2.18 3.69
CA PHE A 132 -18.71 1.34 2.58
C PHE A 132 -20.09 0.81 2.93
N ASN A 133 -21.05 1.06 2.06
CA ASN A 133 -22.42 0.62 2.24
C ASN A 133 -22.62 -0.72 1.54
N TYR A 134 -23.34 -1.61 2.21
CA TYR A 134 -23.80 -2.84 1.61
C TYR A 134 -24.73 -2.53 0.44
N GLN A 135 -24.50 -3.18 -0.71
CA GLN A 135 -25.35 -3.10 -1.89
C GLN A 135 -25.71 -4.56 -2.26
N PRO A 136 -26.94 -5.01 -1.97
CA PRO A 136 -27.41 -6.35 -2.29
C PRO A 136 -27.56 -6.60 -3.79
#